data_AF-H5THG3-F1
#
_entry.id   AF-H5THG3-F1
#
_cell.length_a   1.000
_cell.length_b   1.000
_cell.length_c   1.000
_cell.angle_alpha   90.00
_cell.angle_beta   90.00
_cell.angle_gamma   90.00
#
_symmetry.space_group_name_H-M   'P 1'
#
loop_
_entity.id
_entity.type
_entity.pdbx_description
1 polymer ?
#
loop_
_entity_poly.entity_id
_entity_poly.type
_entity_poly.pdbx_seq_one_letter_code
_entity_poly.pdbx_strand_id
1 'polypeptide(L)'
;MGAMSWWHWLIVLVVVLLLFGSKKLPDAARGLGQSLRIFKSEVQEMQRDGDNTAPAAPESPDEATPQRELPRSETGTTDTGTAATQPTPDQTKKSA
;
A
#
# COMPACT_ATOMS: atom_id res chain seq x y z
N MET A 1 10.84 -41.35 -16.21
CA MET A 1 9.63 -40.67 -16.70
C MET A 1 9.27 -39.51 -15.77
N GLY A 2 10.14 -38.52 -15.61
CA GLY A 2 9.93 -37.45 -14.63
C GLY A 2 11.11 -36.49 -14.65
N ALA A 3 10.86 -35.27 -15.13
CA ALA A 3 11.69 -34.05 -15.05
C ALA A 3 11.42 -33.10 -16.23
N MET A 4 10.72 -33.53 -17.29
CA MET A 4 10.42 -32.69 -18.47
C MET A 4 9.32 -31.62 -18.22
N SER A 5 8.62 -31.65 -17.09
CA SER A 5 7.41 -30.84 -16.88
C SER A 5 7.68 -29.43 -16.35
N TRP A 6 8.78 -29.20 -15.63
CA TRP A 6 9.06 -27.86 -15.08
C TRP A 6 9.43 -26.87 -16.19
N TRP A 7 10.21 -27.35 -17.18
CA TRP A 7 10.56 -26.54 -18.35
C TRP A 7 9.34 -26.16 -19.19
N HIS A 8 8.33 -27.04 -19.25
CA HIS A 8 7.08 -26.74 -19.96
C HIS A 8 6.29 -25.60 -19.30
N TRP A 9 6.19 -25.58 -17.97
CA TRP A 9 5.53 -24.49 -17.25
C TRP A 9 6.21 -23.13 -17.48
N LEU A 10 7.54 -23.10 -17.58
CA LEU A 10 8.28 -21.88 -17.91
C LEU A 10 7.92 -21.37 -19.31
N ILE A 11 7.84 -22.27 -20.30
CA ILE A 11 7.47 -21.93 -21.69
C ILE A 11 6.04 -21.39 -21.74
N VAL A 12 5.09 -22.03 -21.04
CA VAL A 12 3.70 -21.57 -20.98
C VAL A 12 3.62 -20.17 -20.36
N LEU A 13 4.35 -19.92 -19.26
CA LEU A 13 4.39 -18.60 -18.64
C LEU A 13 4.89 -17.52 -19.61
N VAL A 14 5.95 -17.82 -20.36
CA VAL A 14 6.50 -16.93 -21.40
C VAL A 14 5.46 -16.66 -22.50
N VAL A 15 4.77 -17.68 -22.99
CA VAL A 15 3.73 -17.50 -24.03
C VAL A 15 2.58 -16.63 -23.51
N VAL A 16 2.13 -16.84 -22.27
CA VAL A 16 1.09 -16.01 -21.64
C VAL A 16 1.59 -14.56 -21.49
N LEU A 17 2.84 -14.34 -21.07
CA LEU A 17 3.46 -13.01 -21.00
C LEU A 17 3.55 -12.33 -22.37
N LEU A 18 3.79 -13.08 -23.45
CA LEU A 18 3.81 -12.54 -24.82
C LEU A 18 2.40 -12.17 -25.32
N LEU A 19 1.38 -12.99 -25.03
CA LEU A 19 0.00 -12.75 -25.46
C LEU A 19 -0.66 -11.61 -24.69
N PHE A 20 -0.50 -11.61 -23.36
CA PHE A 20 -1.11 -10.61 -22.48
C PHE A 20 -0.23 -9.36 -22.32
N GLY A 21 1.09 -9.49 -22.51
CA GLY A 21 2.06 -8.43 -22.31
C GLY A 21 2.52 -8.28 -20.85
N SER A 22 3.71 -7.72 -20.67
CA SER A 22 4.35 -7.53 -19.35
C SER A 22 3.59 -6.59 -18.40
N LYS A 23 2.69 -5.75 -18.92
CA LYS A 23 1.92 -4.79 -18.12
C LYS A 23 0.55 -5.29 -17.67
N LYS A 24 -0.04 -6.26 -18.38
CA LYS A 24 -1.41 -6.74 -18.08
C LYS A 24 -1.46 -7.92 -17.13
N LEU A 25 -0.46 -8.81 -17.16
CA LEU A 25 -0.35 -9.88 -16.19
C LEU A 25 -0.21 -9.38 -14.73
N PRO A 26 0.72 -8.47 -14.40
CA PRO A 26 0.84 -7.98 -13.02
C PRO A 26 -0.35 -7.12 -12.60
N ASP A 27 -0.96 -6.38 -13.52
CA ASP A 27 -2.14 -5.55 -13.26
C ASP A 27 -3.37 -6.41 -12.96
N ALA A 28 -3.65 -7.43 -13.79
CA ALA A 28 -4.71 -8.39 -13.54
C ALA A 28 -4.45 -9.24 -12.28
N ALA A 29 -3.20 -9.67 -12.06
CA ALA A 29 -2.82 -10.40 -10.85
C ALA A 29 -3.00 -9.55 -9.58
N ARG A 30 -2.72 -8.24 -9.63
CA ARG A 30 -2.99 -7.32 -8.51
C ARG A 30 -4.48 -7.18 -8.23
N GLY A 31 -5.31 -7.02 -9.26
CA GLY A 31 -6.77 -6.96 -9.11
C GLY A 31 -7.37 -8.25 -8.55
N LEU A 32 -6.97 -9.40 -9.10
CA LEU A 32 -7.41 -10.73 -8.64
C LEU A 32 -6.83 -11.09 -7.27
N GLY A 33 -5.60 -10.67 -6.97
CA GLY A 33 -4.95 -10.89 -5.69
C GLY A 33 -5.65 -10.13 -4.57
N GLN A 34 -6.11 -8.90 -4.83
CA GLN A 34 -6.85 -8.12 -3.86
C GLN A 34 -8.23 -8.72 -3.55
N SER A 35 -8.97 -9.17 -4.56
CA SER A 35 -10.26 -9.83 -4.35
C SER A 35 -10.12 -11.17 -3.63
N LEU A 36 -9.12 -11.97 -4.00
CA LEU A 36 -8.80 -13.22 -3.30
C LEU A 36 -8.32 -12.98 -1.87
N ARG A 37 -7.60 -11.89 -1.59
CA ARG A 37 -7.16 -11.55 -0.23
C ARG A 37 -8.34 -11.24 0.68
N ILE A 38 -9.29 -10.43 0.22
CA ILE A 38 -10.51 -10.10 0.98
C ILE A 38 -11.30 -11.38 1.25
N PHE A 39 -11.54 -12.18 0.21
CA PHE A 39 -12.22 -13.48 0.36
C PHE A 39 -11.46 -14.42 1.30
N LYS A 40 -10.13 -14.48 1.22
CA LYS A 40 -9.30 -15.30 2.11
C LYS A 40 -9.40 -14.84 3.56
N SER A 41 -9.40 -13.52 3.81
CA SER A 41 -9.56 -12.94 5.14
C SER A 41 -10.93 -13.26 5.72
N GLU A 42 -12.01 -13.06 4.96
CA GLU A 42 -13.38 -13.40 5.40
C GLU A 42 -13.54 -14.90 5.65
N VAL A 43 -13.04 -15.76 4.75
CA VAL A 43 -13.07 -17.23 4.93
C VAL A 43 -12.22 -17.67 6.12
N GLN A 44 -11.12 -16.97 6.40
CA GLN A 44 -10.27 -17.29 7.55
C GLN A 44 -10.88 -16.79 8.87
N GLU A 45 -11.62 -15.69 8.85
CA GLU A 45 -12.41 -15.19 9.98
C GLU A 45 -13.56 -16.15 10.31
N MET A 46 -14.29 -16.63 9.30
CA MET A 46 -15.31 -17.68 9.46
C MET A 46 -14.73 -18.98 10.03
N GLN A 47 -13.48 -19.34 9.67
CA GLN A 47 -12.81 -20.51 10.26
C GLN A 47 -12.28 -20.25 11.67
N ARG A 48 -11.90 -19.00 12.00
CA ARG A 48 -11.43 -18.61 13.33
C ARG A 48 -12.57 -18.44 14.34
N ASP A 49 -13.77 -18.08 13.91
CA ASP A 49 -14.95 -18.05 14.79
C ASP A 49 -15.35 -19.46 15.30
N GLY A 50 -14.81 -20.53 14.68
CA GLY A 50 -14.89 -21.89 15.20
C GLY A 50 -13.80 -22.27 16.21
N ASP A 51 -12.67 -21.57 16.23
CA ASP A 51 -11.47 -21.88 17.03
C ASP A 51 -10.80 -20.57 17.53
N ASN A 52 -11.11 -20.19 18.77
CA ASN A 52 -10.66 -18.97 19.44
C ASN A 52 -9.11 -18.86 19.51
N THR A 53 -8.48 -17.93 18.77
CA THR A 53 -7.20 -17.22 19.09
C THR A 53 -6.88 -16.10 18.06
N ALA A 54 -6.42 -14.93 18.55
CA ALA A 54 -6.34 -13.61 17.92
C ALA A 54 -5.10 -13.33 16.98
N PRO A 55 -4.77 -12.06 16.60
CA PRO A 55 -4.99 -11.46 15.28
C PRO A 55 -3.70 -11.20 14.45
N ALA A 56 -3.82 -11.06 13.12
CA ALA A 56 -2.72 -10.57 12.27
C ALA A 56 -3.17 -9.32 11.49
N ALA A 57 -2.68 -8.16 11.95
CA ALA A 57 -2.84 -6.87 11.29
C ALA A 57 -2.08 -6.85 9.95
N PRO A 58 -2.67 -6.29 8.87
CA PRO A 58 -1.99 -6.16 7.60
C PRO A 58 -1.07 -4.93 7.61
N GLU A 59 0.24 -5.16 7.66
CA GLU A 59 1.23 -4.14 7.33
C GLU A 59 1.05 -3.72 5.87
N SER A 60 0.80 -2.42 5.66
CA SER A 60 0.66 -1.81 4.35
C SER A 60 2.06 -1.50 3.81
N PRO A 61 2.45 -1.93 2.60
CA PRO A 61 3.65 -1.43 1.95
C PRO A 61 3.33 -0.05 1.34
N ASP A 62 3.43 1.00 2.15
CA ASP A 62 3.63 2.36 1.66
C ASP A 62 5.13 2.68 1.80
N GLU A 63 5.92 2.13 0.87
CA GLU A 63 7.29 2.55 0.66
C GLU A 63 7.33 3.40 -0.61
N ALA A 64 6.78 4.60 -0.52
CA ALA A 64 7.01 5.69 -1.47
C ALA A 64 7.91 6.74 -0.79
N THR A 65 9.19 6.40 -0.61
CA THR A 65 10.22 7.36 -0.20
C THR A 65 11.08 7.75 -1.40
N PRO A 66 10.79 8.85 -2.12
CA PRO A 66 11.84 9.59 -2.78
C PRO A 66 12.63 10.31 -1.68
N GLN A 67 13.76 9.73 -1.29
CA GLN A 67 14.81 10.43 -0.56
C GLN A 67 15.12 11.76 -1.25
N ARG A 68 14.79 12.87 -0.60
CA ARG A 68 15.56 14.12 -0.73
C ARG A 68 15.77 14.70 0.65
N GLU A 69 16.50 13.94 1.45
CA GLU A 69 17.19 14.47 2.62
C GLU A 69 18.43 15.23 2.13
N LEU A 70 18.60 16.45 2.63
CA LEU A 70 19.88 17.02 3.06
C LEU A 70 19.55 18.34 3.79
N PRO A 71 19.33 18.31 5.11
CA PRO A 71 19.41 19.50 5.94
C PRO A 71 20.89 19.85 6.06
N ARG A 72 21.37 20.81 5.26
CA ARG A 72 22.67 21.42 5.51
C ARG A 72 22.47 22.63 6.43
N SER A 73 23.17 22.54 7.53
CA SER A 73 23.25 23.41 8.69
C SER A 73 23.50 24.90 8.40
N GLU A 74 23.32 25.68 9.48
CA GLU A 74 24.00 26.94 9.84
C GLU A 74 23.22 28.28 9.68
N THR A 75 22.79 28.77 10.85
CA THR A 75 23.05 30.10 11.42
C THR A 75 23.18 31.32 10.48
N GLY A 76 22.20 32.23 10.59
CA GLY A 76 22.27 33.64 10.18
C GLY A 76 20.92 34.30 10.45
N THR A 77 20.76 35.02 11.56
CA THR A 77 20.82 36.50 11.64
C THR A 77 19.86 37.20 10.67
N THR A 78 18.82 37.80 11.27
CA THR A 78 18.11 39.03 10.83
C THR A 78 17.28 38.93 9.56
N ASP A 79 15.95 39.07 9.66
CA ASP A 79 15.30 40.33 9.29
C ASP A 79 13.82 40.39 9.72
N THR A 80 13.41 41.62 9.98
CA THR A 80 12.13 42.14 10.44
C THR A 80 11.09 42.19 9.31
N GLY A 81 9.82 41.99 9.63
CA GLY A 81 8.70 42.35 8.73
C GLY A 81 7.49 41.42 8.91
N THR A 82 6.51 41.78 9.73
CA THR A 82 5.33 42.59 9.35
C THR A 82 4.35 41.84 8.43
N ALA A 83 3.09 41.86 8.88
CA ALA A 83 1.85 41.64 8.13
C ALA A 83 1.26 40.23 8.10
N ALA A 84 0.30 40.05 9.03
CA ALA A 84 -1.11 39.80 8.70
C ALA A 84 -1.47 38.49 7.98
N THR A 85 -2.14 37.58 8.69
CA THR A 85 -3.62 37.45 8.64
C THR A 85 -4.01 36.14 9.32
N GLN A 86 -4.55 36.32 10.50
CA GLN A 86 -5.34 35.36 11.27
C GLN A 86 -6.73 35.30 10.63
N PRO A 87 -7.31 34.13 10.32
CA PRO A 87 -8.75 33.95 10.33
C PRO A 87 -9.15 33.16 11.58
N THR A 88 -10.03 33.80 12.33
CA THR A 88 -10.62 33.50 13.63
C THR A 88 -11.15 32.07 13.80
N PRO A 89 -11.01 31.46 15.00
CA PRO A 89 -11.64 30.21 15.37
C PRO A 89 -13.16 30.40 15.60
N ASP A 90 -13.97 29.72 14.79
CA ASP A 90 -15.42 29.65 14.93
C ASP A 90 -15.78 28.68 16.07
N GLN A 91 -15.72 29.17 17.31
CA GLN A 91 -16.18 28.44 18.49
C GLN A 91 -17.54 28.96 18.95
N THR A 92 -18.56 28.24 18.49
CA THR A 92 -19.88 28.12 19.11
C THR A 92 -19.76 27.72 20.59
N LYS A 93 -20.26 28.56 21.49
CA LYS A 93 -20.80 28.22 22.83
C LYS A 93 -21.54 29.49 23.28
N LYS A 94 -22.88 29.55 23.31
CA LYS A 94 -23.79 28.78 24.16
C LYS A 94 -23.31 28.81 25.62
N SER A 95 -23.78 29.82 26.36
CA SER A 95 -24.43 29.70 27.68
C SER A 95 -24.05 30.84 28.64
N ALA A 96 -25.10 31.42 29.24
CA ALA A 96 -25.17 32.34 30.39
C ALA A 96 -24.94 33.83 30.09
#